data_AF-A0A9E3J4Q3-F1
#
_entry.id   AF-A0A9E3J4Q3-F1
#
_cell.length_a   1.000
_cell.length_b   1.000
_cell.length_c   1.000
_cell.angle_alpha   90.00
_cell.angle_beta   90.00
_cell.angle_gamma   90.00
#
_symmetry.space_group_name_H-M   'P 1'
#
loop_
_entity.id
_entity.type
_entity.pdbx_description
1 polymer ?
#
loop_
_entity_poly.entity_id
_entity_poly.type
_entity_poly.pdbx_seq_one_letter_code
_entity_poly.pdbx_strand_id
1 'polypeptide(L)' 'MADVNRTNGGANLLALRSHNTALVLDLLRGAGAEGISRLELAERTGLTPQAVSKITARLREEGLAVEA' A
#
# COMPACT_ATOMS: atom_id res chain seq x y z
N MET A 1 -14.31 -30.59 -21.65
CA MET A 1 -14.86 -29.31 -21.12
C MET A 1 -14.02 -28.91 -19.92
N ALA A 2 -13.36 -27.76 -20.02
CA ALA A 2 -12.31 -27.31 -19.11
C ALA A 2 -12.80 -26.98 -17.69
N ASP A 3 -12.02 -27.44 -16.72
CA ASP A 3 -12.09 -27.10 -15.30
C ASP A 3 -11.57 -25.65 -15.12
N VAL A 4 -12.47 -24.72 -14.83
CA VAL A 4 -12.11 -23.31 -14.57
C VAL A 4 -11.56 -23.22 -13.16
N ASN A 5 -10.23 -23.21 -13.08
CA ASN A 5 -9.49 -22.94 -11.86
C ASN A 5 -9.80 -21.52 -11.33
N ARG A 6 -10.65 -21.45 -10.30
CA ARG A 6 -11.09 -20.21 -9.64
C ARG A 6 -10.16 -19.79 -8.48
N THR A 7 -8.98 -20.41 -8.29
CA THR A 7 -8.11 -20.15 -7.12
C THR A 7 -7.08 -19.02 -7.32
N ASN A 8 -6.94 -18.47 -8.52
CA ASN A 8 -5.88 -17.48 -8.81
C ASN A 8 -6.26 -16.03 -8.43
N GLY A 9 -7.54 -15.75 -8.14
CA GLY A 9 -7.99 -14.41 -7.77
C GLY A 9 -7.51 -13.97 -6.38
N GLY A 10 -7.46 -14.87 -5.41
CA GLY A 10 -7.05 -14.56 -4.03
C GLY A 10 -5.54 -14.42 -3.84
N ALA A 11 -4.75 -15.27 -4.50
CA ALA A 11 -3.29 -15.24 -4.44
C ALA A 11 -2.73 -13.91 -4.99
N ASN A 12 -3.30 -13.43 -6.12
CA ASN A 12 -2.93 -12.14 -6.68
C ASN A 12 -3.32 -10.98 -5.74
N LEU A 13 -4.45 -11.06 -5.03
CA LEU A 13 -4.86 -10.01 -4.11
C LEU A 13 -3.95 -9.89 -2.88
N LEU A 14 -3.42 -10.99 -2.37
CA LEU A 14 -2.44 -10.94 -1.28
C LEU A 14 -1.12 -10.33 -1.78
N ALA A 15 -0.62 -10.81 -2.93
CA ALA A 15 0.59 -10.27 -3.55
C ALA A 15 0.47 -8.77 -3.87
N LEU A 16 -0.67 -8.32 -4.41
CA LEU A 16 -0.96 -6.92 -4.68
C LEU A 16 -1.03 -6.09 -3.40
N ARG A 17 -1.65 -6.60 -2.33
CA ARG A 17 -1.67 -5.91 -1.04
C ARG A 17 -0.27 -5.77 -0.45
N SER A 18 0.56 -6.80 -0.53
CA SER A 18 1.96 -6.74 -0.10
C SER A 18 2.75 -5.74 -0.93
N HIS A 19 2.59 -5.75 -2.25
CA HIS A 19 3.25 -4.80 -3.15
C HIS A 19 2.87 -3.35 -2.84
N ASN A 20 1.57 -3.05 -2.71
CA ASN A 20 1.10 -1.71 -2.40
C ASN A 20 1.60 -1.23 -1.04
N THR A 21 1.67 -2.12 -0.05
CA THR A 21 2.20 -1.79 1.29
C THR A 21 3.70 -1.48 1.21
N ALA A 22 4.47 -2.28 0.47
CA ALA A 22 5.90 -2.03 0.27
C ALA A 22 6.15 -0.71 -0.46
N LEU A 23 5.38 -0.41 -1.51
CA LEU A 23 5.51 0.84 -2.27
C LEU A 23 5.17 2.07 -1.41
N VAL A 24 4.08 2.04 -0.65
CA VAL A 24 3.72 3.15 0.26
C VAL A 24 4.80 3.34 1.33
N LEU A 25 5.34 2.26 1.89
CA LEU A 25 6.40 2.33 2.89
C LEU A 25 7.71 2.90 2.33
N ASP A 26 8.06 2.53 1.10
CA ASP A 26 9.25 3.03 0.41
C ASP A 26 9.16 4.56 0.18
N LEU A 27 8.01 5.04 -0.29
CA LEU A 27 7.76 6.47 -0.48
C LEU A 27 7.79 7.25 0.84
N LEU A 28 7.20 6.71 1.92
CA LEU A 28 7.27 7.32 3.25
C LEU A 28 8.71 7.44 3.75
N ARG A 29 9.52 6.41 3.57
CA ARG A 29 10.93 6.42 3.96
C ARG A 29 11.77 7.38 3.11
N GLY A 30 11.50 7.43 1.81
CA GLY A 30 12.16 8.36 0.89
C GLY A 30 11.87 9.83 1.19
N ALA A 31 10.69 10.15 1.73
CA ALA A 31 10.32 11.51 2.11
C ALA A 31 11.01 12.00 3.40
N GLY A 32 11.45 11.09 4.26
CA GLY A 32 12.20 11.43 5.47
C GLY A 32 11.48 12.44 6.37
N ALA A 33 12.23 13.42 6.89
CA ALA A 33 11.72 14.41 7.84
C ALA A 33 10.83 15.49 7.21
N GLU A 34 10.92 15.71 5.90
CA GLU A 34 10.01 16.64 5.20
C GLU A 34 8.59 16.08 5.13
N GLY A 35 8.46 14.76 5.23
CA GLY A 35 7.19 14.07 5.12
C GLY A 35 6.63 14.09 3.70
N ILE A 36 5.55 13.34 3.50
CA ILE A 36 4.83 13.29 2.23
C ILE A 36 3.33 13.29 2.49
N SER A 37 2.60 14.09 1.73
CA SER A 37 1.16 14.18 1.90
C SER A 37 0.45 12.90 1.43
N ARG A 38 -0.72 12.64 2.01
CA ARG A 38 -1.57 11.50 1.58
C ARG A 38 -2.00 11.61 0.11
N LEU A 39 -2.21 12.83 -0.38
CA LEU A 39 -2.57 13.07 -1.78
C LEU A 39 -1.41 12.70 -2.70
N GLU A 40 -0.20 13.14 -2.36
CA GLU A 40 0.98 12.86 -3.16
C GLU A 40 1.36 11.37 -3.15
N LEU A 41 1.16 10.68 -2.02
CA LEU A 41 1.25 9.22 -1.96
C LEU A 41 0.24 8.56 -2.90
N ALA A 42 -1.01 9.04 -2.93
CA ALA A 42 -2.05 8.49 -3.80
C ALA A 42 -1.68 8.67 -5.29
N GLU A 43 -1.20 9.84 -5.67
CA GLU A 43 -0.77 10.15 -7.03
C GLU A 43 0.42 9.28 -7.46
N ARG A 44 1.44 9.15 -6.62
CA ARG A 44 2.65 8.37 -6.94
C ARG A 44 2.43 6.86 -6.96
N THR A 45 1.47 6.36 -6.19
CA THR A 45 1.15 4.91 -6.12
C THR A 45 0.01 4.50 -7.05
N GLY A 46 -0.74 5.45 -7.60
CA GLY A 46 -1.99 5.19 -8.33
C GLY A 46 -3.12 4.63 -7.43
N LEU A 47 -2.97 4.70 -6.10
CA LEU A 47 -3.97 4.25 -5.15
C LEU A 47 -5.00 5.35 -4.88
N THR A 48 -6.17 4.95 -4.39
CA THR A 48 -7.12 5.94 -3.85
C THR A 48 -6.61 6.50 -2.52
N PRO A 49 -6.95 7.76 -2.16
CA PRO A 49 -6.57 8.34 -0.86
C PRO A 49 -7.02 7.49 0.34
N GLN A 50 -8.12 6.76 0.19
CA GLN A 50 -8.64 5.85 1.21
C GLN A 50 -7.80 4.58 1.33
N ALA A 51 -7.32 4.02 0.22
CA ALA A 51 -6.39 2.90 0.26
C ALA A 51 -5.07 3.30 0.91
N VAL A 52 -4.54 4.47 0.56
CA VAL A 52 -3.35 5.05 1.22
C VAL A 52 -3.59 5.18 2.72
N SER A 53 -4.69 5.80 3.15
CA SER A 53 -5.02 5.97 4.57
C SER A 53 -5.09 4.64 5.34
N LYS A 54 -5.66 3.59 4.73
CA LYS A 54 -5.73 2.26 5.35
C LYS A 54 -4.37 1.58 5.45
N ILE A 55 -3.51 1.76 4.46
CA ILE A 55 -2.17 1.18 4.46
C ILE A 55 -1.29 1.90 5.48
N THR A 56 -1.30 3.25 5.50
CA THR A 56 -0.49 4.02 6.44
C THR A 56 -0.92 3.81 7.89
N ALA A 57 -2.23 3.68 8.16
CA ALA A 57 -2.72 3.29 9.49
C ALA A 57 -2.13 1.95 9.95
N ARG A 58 -2.16 0.92 9.10
CA ARG A 58 -1.57 -0.39 9.42
C ARG A 58 -0.05 -0.31 9.63
N LEU A 59 0.66 0.42 8.77
CA LEU A 59 2.10 0.61 8.93
C LEU A 59 2.45 1.27 10.28
N ARG A 60 1.59 2.17 10.79
CA ARG A 60 1.75 2.78 12.12
C ARG A 60 1.44 1.80 13.25
N GLU A 61 0.37 1.02 13.12
CA GLU A 61 0.05 -0.07 14.05
C GLU A 61 1.21 -1.07 14.18
N GLU A 62 1.92 -1.32 13.08
CA GLU A 62 3.11 -2.18 13.01
C GLU A 62 4.42 -1.46 13.42
N GLY A 63 4.39 -0.16 13.71
CA GLY A 63 5.57 0.64 14.08
C GLY A 63 6.54 0.93 12.93
N LEU A 64 6.12 0.73 11.68
CA LEU A 64 6.91 0.90 10.47
C LEU A 64 6.86 2.31 9.88
N ALA A 65 5.89 3.13 10.30
CA ALA A 65 5.74 4.52 9.88
C ALA A 65 5.30 5.41 11.06
N VAL A 66 5.67 6.69 11.00
CA VAL A 66 5.26 7.74 11.95
C VAL A 66 4.42 8.81 11.23
N GLU A 67 3.63 9.60 11.96
CA GLU A 67 3.05 10.83 11.37
C GLU A 67 4.20 11.78 11.01
N ALA A 68 4.07 12.42 9.85
CA ALA A 68 4.80 13.63 9.54
C ALA A 68 4.02 14.83 10.10
#